data_AF-A0A087M5T8-F1
#
_entry.id   AF-A0A087M5T8-F1
#
_cell.length_a   1.000
_cell.length_b   1.000
_cell.length_c   1.000
_cell.angle_alpha   90.00
_cell.angle_beta   90.00
_cell.angle_gamma   90.00
#
_symmetry.space_group_name_H-M   'P 1'
#
loop_
_entity.id
_entity.type
_entity.pdbx_description
1 polymer ?
#
loop_
_entity_poly.entity_id
_entity_poly.type
_entity_poly.pdbx_seq_one_letter_code
_entity_poly.pdbx_strand_id
1 'polypeptide(L)'
;MTSYVRVTPDQLPAGQTALLLFVHDGELCAGVLKHGLDGSLERLVPDNPSPSDLILGICRMMADMPADADLFVVLEPLAYWPEPFPLLHRL
;
A
#
# COMPACT_ATOMS: atom_id res chain seq x y z
N MET A 1 -0.38 0.94 -18.32
CA MET A 1 -1.58 0.84 -17.46
C MET A 1 -1.05 0.56 -16.07
N THR A 2 -1.43 1.37 -15.08
CA THR A 2 -1.12 1.12 -13.67
C THR A 2 -1.64 -0.24 -13.25
N SER A 3 -0.75 -1.17 -12.89
CA SER A 3 -1.13 -2.47 -12.32
C SER A 3 -1.06 -2.38 -10.79
N TYR A 4 -1.90 -3.16 -10.10
CA TYR A 4 -1.79 -3.34 -8.66
C TYR A 4 -0.97 -4.59 -8.42
N VAL A 5 0.16 -4.48 -7.72
CA VAL A 5 1.12 -5.58 -7.59
C VAL A 5 1.38 -5.86 -6.13
N ARG A 6 0.99 -7.06 -5.68
CA ARG A 6 1.29 -7.55 -4.34
C ARG A 6 2.77 -7.88 -4.22
N VAL A 7 3.39 -7.31 -3.20
CA VAL A 7 4.78 -7.56 -2.82
C VAL A 7 4.89 -7.83 -1.32
N THR A 8 5.93 -8.54 -0.90
CA THR A 8 6.40 -8.49 0.49
C THR A 8 7.21 -7.20 0.71
N PRO A 9 7.42 -6.78 1.97
CA PRO A 9 8.28 -5.63 2.27
C PRO A 9 9.68 -5.75 1.62
N ASP A 10 10.26 -6.94 1.60
CA ASP A 10 11.59 -7.19 1.00
C ASP A 10 11.61 -7.18 -0.53
N GLN A 11 10.44 -7.32 -1.17
CA GLN A 11 10.28 -7.27 -2.63
C GLN A 11 10.03 -5.85 -3.15
N LEU A 12 9.72 -4.89 -2.26
CA LEU A 12 9.56 -3.49 -2.64
C LEU A 12 10.93 -2.95 -3.10
N PRO A 13 11.07 -2.36 -4.30
CA PRO A 13 12.36 -1.83 -4.73
C PRO A 13 12.81 -0.64 -3.85
N ALA A 14 14.12 -0.48 -3.66
CA ALA A 14 14.66 0.65 -2.90
C ALA A 14 14.29 1.99 -3.56
N GLY A 15 13.92 2.98 -2.73
CA GLY A 15 13.42 4.28 -3.18
C GLY A 15 11.95 4.29 -3.59
N GLN A 16 11.25 3.16 -3.52
CA GLN A 16 9.82 3.07 -3.83
C GLN A 16 8.95 3.12 -2.58
N THR A 17 7.67 3.37 -2.81
CA THR A 17 6.63 3.30 -1.79
C THR A 17 5.57 2.28 -2.18
N ALA A 18 5.03 1.58 -1.19
CA ALA A 18 3.89 0.69 -1.34
C ALA A 18 2.71 1.17 -0.50
N LEU A 19 1.51 0.89 -1.00
CA LEU A 19 0.30 0.91 -0.20
C LEU A 19 0.39 -0.22 0.84
N LEU A 20 0.30 0.14 2.12
CA LEU A 20 0.26 -0.81 3.22
C LEU A 20 -1.18 -1.00 3.68
N LEU A 21 -1.71 -2.21 3.55
CA LEU A 21 -3.00 -2.57 4.13
C LEU A 21 -2.80 -3.38 5.40
N PHE A 22 -3.50 -2.98 6.46
CA PHE A 22 -3.39 -3.60 7.78
C PHE A 22 -4.73 -3.56 8.50
N VAL A 23 -4.89 -4.39 9.53
CA VAL A 23 -6.10 -4.40 10.37
C VAL A 23 -5.82 -3.64 11.66
N HIS A 24 -6.69 -2.69 12.01
CA HIS A 24 -6.69 -1.96 13.27
C HIS A 24 -8.10 -2.01 13.85
N ASP A 25 -8.22 -2.38 15.13
CA ASP A 25 -9.51 -2.58 15.82
C ASP A 25 -10.53 -3.46 15.06
N GLY A 26 -10.03 -4.45 14.32
CA GLY A 26 -10.84 -5.38 13.54
C GLY A 26 -11.27 -4.87 12.17
N GLU A 27 -10.84 -3.67 11.78
CA GLU A 27 -11.20 -3.04 10.52
C GLU A 27 -9.99 -2.81 9.60
N LEU A 28 -10.22 -2.86 8.29
CA LEU A 28 -9.17 -2.68 7.28
C LEU A 28 -8.80 -1.19 7.13
N CYS A 29 -7.52 -0.88 7.31
CA CYS A 29 -6.96 0.45 7.20
C CYS A 29 -5.85 0.51 6.14
N ALA A 30 -5.52 1.72 5.69
CA ALA A 30 -4.42 1.99 4.78
C ALA A 30 -3.34 2.86 5.41
N GLY A 31 -2.11 2.64 4.95
CA GLY A 31 -0.97 3.52 5.17
C GLY A 31 0.03 3.39 4.03
N VAL A 32 1.23 3.87 4.26
CA VAL A 32 2.32 3.82 3.28
C VAL A 32 3.50 3.09 3.89
N LEU A 33 4.08 2.16 3.14
CA LEU A 33 5.39 1.61 3.43
C LEU A 33 6.40 2.26 2.49
N LYS A 34 7.44 2.90 3.03
CA LYS A 34 8.55 3.44 2.26
C LYS A 34 9.75 2.53 2.36
N HIS A 35 10.40 2.24 1.24
CA HIS A 35 11.72 1.63 1.22
C HIS A 35 12.75 2.71 0.94
N GLY A 36 13.54 3.08 1.94
CA GLY A 36 14.65 4.00 1.83
C GLY A 36 15.73 3.49 0.89
N LEU A 37 16.51 4.40 0.30
CA LEU A 37 17.67 4.05 -0.53
C LEU A 37 18.80 3.40 0.28
N ASP A 38 18.76 3.54 1.60
CA ASP A 38 19.66 2.92 2.57
C ASP A 38 19.22 1.51 2.98
N GLY A 39 18.11 0.99 2.41
CA GLY A 39 17.55 -0.30 2.76
C GLY A 39 16.62 -0.28 3.97
N SER A 40 16.34 0.89 4.55
CA SER A 40 15.40 1.01 5.66
C SER A 40 13.95 0.85 5.17
N LEU A 41 13.11 0.23 6.00
CA LEU A 41 11.66 0.15 5.78
C LEU A 41 10.96 1.02 6.82
N GLU A 42 10.28 2.06 6.35
CA GLU A 42 9.54 3.00 7.21
C GLU A 42 8.04 2.86 6.99
N ARG A 43 7.31 2.67 8.08
CA ARG A 43 5.85 2.57 8.07
C ARG A 43 5.25 3.92 8.44
N LEU A 44 4.52 4.52 7.50
CA LEU A 44 3.82 5.79 7.68
C LEU A 44 2.32 5.51 7.78
N VAL A 45 1.85 5.41 9.01
CA VAL A 45 0.46 5.15 9.36
C VAL A 45 0.00 6.25 10.33
N PRO A 46 -1.24 6.77 10.21
CA PRO A 46 -1.78 7.73 11.17
C PRO A 46 -1.86 7.13 12.58
N ASP A 47 -1.72 7.95 13.62
CA ASP A 47 -1.83 7.50 15.02
C ASP A 47 -3.21 6.90 15.35
N ASN A 48 -4.25 7.35 14.65
CA ASN A 48 -5.61 6.82 14.75
C ASN A 48 -6.14 6.49 13.35
N PRO A 49 -5.79 5.33 12.78
CA PRO A 49 -6.15 4.98 11.42
C PRO A 49 -7.65 4.64 11.33
N SER A 50 -8.33 5.25 10.37
CA SER A 50 -9.75 4.96 10.11
C SER A 50 -9.92 4.16 8.81
N PRO A 51 -10.85 3.19 8.76
CA PRO A 51 -11.24 2.55 7.50
C PRO A 51 -11.80 3.53 6.48
N SER A 52 -12.35 4.65 6.94
CA SER A 52 -12.83 5.73 6.05
C SER A 52 -11.69 6.36 5.23
N ASP A 53 -10.45 6.28 5.74
CA ASP A 53 -9.26 6.79 5.07
C ASP A 53 -8.68 5.79 4.06
N LEU A 54 -9.17 4.55 3.99
CA LEU A 54 -8.68 3.51 3.08
C LEU A 54 -8.73 3.98 1.62
N ILE A 55 -9.91 4.38 1.14
CA ILE A 55 -10.10 4.81 -0.24
C ILE A 55 -9.32 6.09 -0.53
N LEU A 56 -9.37 7.06 0.39
CA LEU A 56 -8.66 8.34 0.22
C LEU A 56 -7.14 8.15 0.20
N GLY A 57 -6.61 7.25 1.04
CA GLY A 57 -5.19 6.91 1.07
C GLY A 57 -4.74 6.28 -0.24
N ILE A 58 -5.51 5.32 -0.77
CA ILE A 58 -5.24 4.68 -2.07
C ILE A 58 -5.27 5.73 -3.19
N CYS A 59 -6.33 6.54 -3.25
CA CYS A 59 -6.46 7.58 -4.28
C CYS A 59 -5.34 8.63 -4.22
N ARG A 60 -4.90 9.03 -3.03
CA ARG A 60 -3.77 9.97 -2.86
C ARG A 60 -2.48 9.37 -3.37
N MET A 61 -2.17 8.12 -3.02
CA MET A 61 -0.99 7.44 -3.55
C MET A 61 -1.02 7.36 -5.08
N MET A 62 -2.16 7.02 -5.66
CA MET A 62 -2.30 6.95 -7.11
C MET A 62 -2.18 8.33 -7.79
N ALA A 63 -2.63 9.40 -7.15
CA ALA A 63 -2.59 10.75 -7.71
C ALA A 63 -1.15 11.28 -7.87
N ASP A 64 -0.24 10.86 -6.99
CA ASP A 64 1.16 11.26 -7.02
C ASP A 64 2.04 10.38 -7.93
N MET A 65 1.45 9.32 -8.52
CA MET A 65 2.16 8.37 -9.36
C MET A 65 2.08 8.68 -10.86
N PRO A 66 3.14 8.37 -11.63
CA PRO A 66 3.07 8.35 -13.09
C PRO A 66 1.98 7.41 -13.60
N ALA A 67 1.32 7.76 -14.71
CA ALA A 67 0.20 6.99 -15.28
C ALA A 67 0.58 5.58 -15.77
N ASP A 68 1.87 5.30 -15.90
CA ASP A 68 2.46 4.02 -16.30
C ASP A 68 3.14 3.28 -15.14
N ALA A 69 3.20 3.86 -13.94
CA ALA A 69 3.78 3.21 -12.78
C ALA A 69 2.82 2.17 -12.17
N ASP A 70 3.38 1.09 -11.64
CA ASP A 70 2.64 0.08 -10.90
C ASP A 70 2.48 0.48 -9.43
N LEU A 71 1.29 0.26 -8.86
CA LEU A 71 1.04 0.44 -7.43
C LEU A 71 1.42 -0.82 -6.68
N PHE A 72 2.53 -0.76 -5.96
CA PHE A 72 2.93 -1.84 -5.05
C PHE A 72 2.01 -1.87 -3.83
N VAL A 73 1.59 -3.07 -3.44
CA VAL A 73 0.69 -3.32 -2.31
C VAL A 73 1.32 -4.33 -1.37
N VAL A 74 1.47 -3.96 -0.11
CA VAL A 74 1.87 -4.84 0.99
C VAL A 74 0.65 -5.12 1.84
N LEU A 75 0.36 -6.41 2.07
CA LEU A 75 -0.72 -6.85 2.94
C LEU A 75 -0.11 -7.38 4.25
N GLU A 76 -0.39 -6.71 5.37
CA GLU A 76 -0.08 -7.24 6.69
C GLU A 76 -0.95 -8.47 7.03
N PRO A 77 -0.60 -9.25 8.08
CA PRO A 77 -1.46 -10.33 8.53
C PRO A 77 -2.90 -9.87 8.74
N LEU A 78 -3.85 -10.70 8.30
CA LEU A 78 -5.30 -10.46 8.36
C LEU A 78 -5.83 -9.36 7.42
N ALA A 79 -4.97 -8.58 6.77
CA ALA A 79 -5.40 -7.63 5.75
C ALA A 79 -5.80 -8.32 4.46
N TYR A 80 -6.67 -7.67 3.69
CA TYR A 80 -7.15 -8.16 2.40
C TYR A 80 -7.21 -7.03 1.38
N TRP A 81 -7.17 -7.40 0.10
CA TRP A 81 -7.38 -6.45 -0.99
C TRP A 81 -8.90 -6.20 -1.14
N PRO A 82 -9.38 -4.94 -1.11
CA PRO A 82 -10.80 -4.68 -1.19
C PRO A 82 -11.36 -5.03 -2.58
N GLU A 83 -12.48 -5.77 -2.61
CA GLU A 83 -13.14 -6.22 -3.85
C GLU A 83 -13.47 -5.13 -4.88
N PRO A 84 -13.81 -3.87 -4.49
CA PRO A 84 -14.09 -2.83 -5.48
C PRO A 84 -12.90 -2.41 -6.34
N PHE A 85 -11.67 -2.75 -5.98
CA PHE A 85 -10.49 -2.39 -6.75
C PHE A 85 -10.15 -3.44 -7.82
N PRO A 86 -9.44 -3.06 -8.90
CA PRO A 86 -8.99 -4.00 -9.92
C PRO A 86 -8.12 -5.13 -9.36
N LEU A 87 -7.92 -6.17 -10.16
CA LEU A 87 -7.21 -7.37 -9.76
C LEU A 87 -5.80 -7.06 -9.24
N LEU A 88 -5.49 -7.66 -8.10
CA LEU A 88 -4.17 -7.61 -7.49
C LEU A 88 -3.28 -8.71 -8.08
N HIS A 89 -2.30 -8.31 -8.88
CA HIS A 89 -1.28 -9.19 -9.46
C HIS A 89 -0.24 -9.57 -8.40
N ARG A 90 0.56 -10.62 -8.64
CA ARG A 90 1.67 -11.03 -7.77
C ARG A 90 2.96 -10.95 -8.56
N LEU A 91 4.02 -10.46 -7.91
CA LEU A 91 5.39 -10.48 -8.42
C LEU A 91 6.05 -11.86 -8.23
#